data_AF-A0A9D9QI58-F1
#
_entry.id   AF-A0A9D9QI58-F1
#
_cell.length_a   1.000
_cell.length_b   1.000
_cell.length_c   1.000
_cell.angle_alpha   90.00
_cell.angle_beta   90.00
_cell.angle_gamma   90.00
#
_symmetry.space_group_name_H-M   'P 1'
#
loop_
_entity.id
_entity.type
_entity.pdbx_description
1 polymer ?
#
loop_
_entity_poly.entity_id
_entity_poly.type
_entity_poly.pdbx_seq_one_letter_code
_entity_poly.pdbx_strand_id
1 'polypeptide(L)'
;MSNQQVTATHTVILRLSHSPYEIYIDLTEIPGALDDGGRAIGARLKQAVREATGLSCSVGITPNKLLSKLASELDKPDGLTLLRFEDIPARIWPLAARKVNGIGPKASEKLAGLGLHTVGDIAAADPAHLVQHFGANYGRWLHDVAHGRDQREVVTHSEPVSISRETTFERDLHAVRDRATLSAIFTELCVELAGDLARKGYASKTIGIKLRFDDFKSVTRDLTLPSHTMDARTIRRAAGECLKRVDLSRRLRLLGVRAGALARLSDLLAPAAPAAEAPAQAEEPAALYELPLFAAAAGDPG
;
A
#
# COMPACT_ATOMS: atom_id res chain seq x y z
N MET A 1 -33.72 5.86 5.63
CA MET A 1 -33.25 5.91 4.23
C MET A 1 -32.59 7.25 4.01
N SER A 2 -31.26 7.33 4.23
CA SER A 2 -30.48 8.52 3.90
C SER A 2 -29.71 8.19 2.63
N ASN A 3 -30.09 8.84 1.53
CA ASN A 3 -29.50 8.67 0.23
C ASN A 3 -28.19 9.47 0.20
N GLN A 4 -27.12 8.88 0.74
CA GLN A 4 -25.79 9.45 0.62
C GLN A 4 -25.33 9.20 -0.81
N GLN A 5 -25.47 10.21 -1.68
CA GLN A 5 -24.92 10.21 -3.02
C GLN A 5 -23.41 9.98 -2.92
N VAL A 6 -22.99 8.75 -3.18
CA VAL A 6 -21.60 8.41 -3.44
C VAL A 6 -21.29 9.05 -4.79
N THR A 7 -20.40 10.03 -4.81
CA THR A 7 -19.84 10.59 -6.05
C THR A 7 -19.20 9.42 -6.81
N ALA A 8 -19.84 8.97 -7.88
CA ALA A 8 -19.41 7.78 -8.62
C ALA A 8 -18.14 8.12 -9.41
N THR A 9 -16.98 7.65 -8.95
CA THR A 9 -15.72 7.79 -9.67
C THR A 9 -15.57 6.65 -10.68
N HIS A 10 -15.95 6.88 -11.93
CA HIS A 10 -15.85 5.84 -12.97
C HIS A 10 -14.39 5.48 -13.22
N THR A 11 -14.01 4.25 -12.92
CA THR A 11 -12.62 3.79 -13.00
C THR A 11 -12.48 2.68 -14.02
N VAL A 12 -11.55 2.85 -14.95
CA VAL A 12 -11.02 1.76 -15.77
C VAL A 12 -9.82 1.16 -15.09
N ILE A 13 -9.72 -0.16 -15.10
CA ILE A 13 -8.43 -0.84 -14.92
C ILE A 13 -8.04 -1.53 -16.22
N LEU A 14 -6.78 -1.38 -16.60
CA LEU A 14 -6.12 -2.13 -17.66
C LEU A 14 -5.16 -3.11 -17.02
N ARG A 15 -5.30 -4.40 -17.37
CA ARG A 15 -4.33 -5.42 -17.01
C ARG A 15 -3.82 -6.12 -18.25
N LEU A 16 -2.52 -5.96 -18.52
CA LEU A 16 -1.85 -6.64 -19.63
C LEU A 16 -1.73 -8.15 -19.33
N SER A 17 -1.90 -8.98 -20.37
CA SER A 17 -1.69 -10.42 -20.24
C SER A 17 -0.24 -10.72 -19.83
N HIS A 18 -0.04 -11.60 -18.85
CA HIS A 18 1.27 -12.03 -18.34
C HIS A 18 2.13 -10.92 -17.70
N SER A 19 1.52 -9.80 -17.30
CA SER A 19 2.19 -8.70 -16.60
C SER A 19 1.65 -8.53 -15.18
N PRO A 20 2.49 -8.28 -14.17
CA PRO A 20 2.02 -7.89 -12.84
C PRO A 20 1.46 -6.46 -12.81
N TYR A 21 1.68 -5.67 -13.87
CA TYR A 21 1.30 -4.27 -13.93
C TYR A 21 -0.19 -4.09 -14.24
N GLU A 22 -0.81 -3.21 -13.48
CA GLU A 22 -2.16 -2.73 -13.68
C GLU A 22 -2.17 -1.21 -13.72
N ILE A 23 -2.97 -0.64 -14.61
CA ILE A 23 -3.10 0.81 -14.78
C ILE A 23 -4.55 1.17 -14.47
N TYR A 24 -4.75 2.14 -13.59
CA TYR A 24 -6.07 2.71 -13.34
C TYR A 24 -6.20 4.02 -14.11
N ILE A 25 -7.34 4.22 -14.78
CA ILE A 25 -7.68 5.46 -15.48
C ILE A 25 -9.03 5.93 -14.96
N ASP A 26 -9.14 7.21 -14.63
CA ASP A 26 -10.39 7.84 -14.24
C ASP A 26 -11.16 8.27 -15.50
N LEU A 27 -12.40 7.78 -15.65
CA LEU A 27 -13.34 8.13 -16.72
C LEU A 27 -14.55 8.91 -16.20
N THR A 28 -14.50 9.47 -14.99
CA THR A 28 -15.65 10.14 -14.36
C THR A 28 -16.24 11.23 -15.25
N GLU A 29 -15.39 11.98 -15.94
CA GLU A 29 -15.76 13.07 -16.85
C GLU A 29 -16.19 12.60 -18.25
N ILE A 30 -16.28 11.29 -18.49
CA ILE A 30 -16.67 10.74 -19.78
C ILE A 30 -18.16 10.35 -19.76
N PRO A 31 -19.00 10.97 -20.63
CA PRO A 31 -20.40 10.61 -20.74
C PRO A 31 -20.58 9.13 -21.13
N GLY A 32 -21.48 8.43 -20.44
CA GLY A 32 -21.79 7.02 -20.71
C GLY A 32 -20.64 6.06 -20.38
N ALA A 33 -19.75 6.40 -19.45
CA ALA A 33 -18.60 5.57 -19.05
C ALA A 33 -18.98 4.16 -18.57
N LEU A 34 -20.20 3.93 -18.05
CA LEU A 34 -20.69 2.60 -17.66
C LEU A 34 -21.67 1.97 -18.66
N ASP A 35 -21.74 2.54 -19.87
CA ASP A 35 -22.67 2.15 -20.92
C ASP A 35 -21.88 1.89 -22.22
N ASP A 36 -22.51 2.09 -23.38
CA ASP A 36 -21.87 1.91 -24.69
C ASP A 36 -20.64 2.79 -24.90
N GLY A 37 -20.61 4.00 -24.30
CA GLY A 37 -19.46 4.90 -24.34
C GLY A 37 -18.22 4.26 -23.68
N GLY A 38 -18.39 3.72 -22.47
CA GLY A 38 -17.35 2.95 -21.78
C GLY A 38 -16.89 1.74 -22.59
N ARG A 39 -17.84 0.97 -23.14
CA ARG A 39 -17.52 -0.20 -23.95
C ARG A 39 -16.67 0.17 -25.18
N ALA A 40 -17.02 1.24 -25.88
CA ALA A 40 -16.25 1.73 -27.02
C ALA A 40 -14.83 2.14 -26.61
N ILE A 41 -14.67 2.82 -25.48
CA ILE A 41 -13.35 3.21 -24.94
C ILE A 41 -12.53 1.98 -24.57
N GLY A 42 -13.12 1.01 -23.88
CA GLY A 42 -12.46 -0.23 -23.51
C GLY A 42 -11.97 -1.00 -24.75
N ALA A 43 -12.80 -1.11 -25.78
CA ALA A 43 -12.41 -1.75 -27.05
C ALA A 43 -11.25 -1.02 -27.73
N ARG A 44 -11.29 0.33 -27.80
CA ARG A 44 -10.21 1.15 -28.35
C ARG A 44 -8.90 1.00 -27.57
N LEU A 45 -8.96 0.95 -26.24
CA LEU A 45 -7.78 0.75 -25.39
C LEU A 45 -7.14 -0.61 -25.65
N LYS A 46 -7.95 -1.68 -25.72
CA LYS A 46 -7.46 -3.03 -26.04
C LYS A 46 -6.78 -3.08 -27.41
N GLN A 47 -7.40 -2.44 -28.40
CA GLN A 47 -6.84 -2.37 -29.75
C GLN A 47 -5.51 -1.62 -29.75
N ALA A 48 -5.43 -0.44 -29.11
CA ALA A 48 -4.21 0.34 -29.03
C ALA A 48 -3.06 -0.42 -28.33
N VAL A 49 -3.37 -1.16 -27.25
CA VAL A 49 -2.39 -2.03 -26.57
C VAL A 49 -1.89 -3.12 -27.53
N ARG A 50 -2.79 -3.77 -28.26
CA ARG A 50 -2.43 -4.83 -29.20
C ARG A 50 -1.56 -4.29 -30.33
N GLU A 51 -1.89 -3.14 -30.90
CA GLU A 51 -1.13 -2.51 -31.98
C GLU A 51 0.27 -2.09 -31.51
N ALA A 52 0.38 -1.51 -30.31
CA ALA A 52 1.66 -1.01 -29.81
C ALA A 52 2.60 -2.12 -29.30
N THR A 53 2.06 -3.24 -28.80
CA THR A 53 2.85 -4.24 -28.06
C THR A 53 2.75 -5.67 -28.60
N GLY A 54 1.76 -5.95 -29.45
CA GLY A 54 1.42 -7.31 -29.87
C GLY A 54 0.72 -8.14 -28.77
N LEU A 55 0.45 -7.60 -27.59
CA LEU A 55 -0.16 -8.32 -26.46
C LEU A 55 -1.67 -8.08 -26.33
N SER A 56 -2.43 -9.03 -25.78
CA SER A 56 -3.80 -8.79 -25.31
C SER A 56 -3.82 -8.18 -23.92
N CYS A 57 -4.94 -7.53 -23.58
CA CYS A 57 -5.22 -7.10 -22.22
C CYS A 57 -6.69 -7.31 -21.87
N SER A 58 -6.99 -7.38 -20.58
CA SER A 58 -8.37 -7.37 -20.08
C SER A 58 -8.67 -6.02 -19.43
N VAL A 59 -9.88 -5.52 -19.68
CA VAL A 59 -10.33 -4.20 -19.24
C VAL A 59 -11.57 -4.35 -18.39
N GLY A 60 -11.55 -3.77 -17.19
CA GLY A 60 -12.71 -3.64 -16.32
C GLY A 60 -13.10 -2.16 -16.19
N ILE A 61 -14.36 -1.83 -16.46
CA ILE A 61 -14.91 -0.47 -16.35
C ILE A 61 -16.01 -0.48 -15.30
N THR A 62 -15.78 0.21 -14.18
CA THR A 62 -16.65 0.08 -13.00
C THR A 62 -16.75 1.40 -12.20
N PRO A 63 -17.68 1.53 -11.24
CA PRO A 63 -17.84 2.72 -10.41
C PRO A 63 -16.71 3.07 -9.43
N ASN A 64 -15.70 2.20 -9.25
CA ASN A 64 -14.55 2.48 -8.36
C ASN A 64 -13.38 1.50 -8.57
N LYS A 65 -12.22 1.79 -7.95
CA LYS A 65 -10.99 1.00 -8.08
C LYS A 65 -11.12 -0.44 -7.61
N LEU A 66 -11.79 -0.68 -6.47
CA LEU A 66 -12.01 -2.02 -5.92
C LEU A 66 -12.72 -2.91 -6.94
N LEU A 67 -13.87 -2.45 -7.46
CA LEU A 67 -14.66 -3.18 -8.42
C LEU A 67 -13.90 -3.37 -9.73
N SER A 68 -13.13 -2.37 -10.19
CA SER A 68 -12.32 -2.52 -11.40
C SER A 68 -11.29 -3.64 -11.23
N LYS A 69 -10.59 -3.68 -10.09
CA LYS A 69 -9.63 -4.74 -9.78
C LYS A 69 -10.25 -6.14 -9.82
N LEU A 70 -11.47 -6.30 -9.31
CA LEU A 70 -12.22 -7.56 -9.36
C LEU A 70 -12.66 -7.88 -10.79
N ALA A 71 -13.29 -6.93 -11.47
CA ALA A 71 -13.84 -7.07 -12.83
C ALA A 71 -12.76 -7.48 -13.84
N SER A 72 -11.54 -6.96 -13.72
CA SER A 72 -10.43 -7.31 -14.61
C SER A 72 -10.02 -8.78 -14.59
N GLU A 73 -10.42 -9.55 -13.57
CA GLU A 73 -10.16 -10.99 -13.49
C GLU A 73 -11.37 -11.85 -13.89
N LEU A 74 -12.58 -11.28 -13.98
CA LEU A 74 -13.81 -12.06 -14.19
C LEU A 74 -13.82 -12.73 -15.56
N ASP A 75 -13.54 -11.96 -16.61
CA ASP A 75 -13.74 -12.38 -17.99
C ASP A 75 -12.40 -12.59 -18.73
N LYS A 76 -11.35 -12.98 -18.00
CA LYS A 76 -10.04 -13.28 -18.58
C LYS A 76 -10.00 -14.62 -19.34
N PRO A 77 -9.11 -14.76 -20.33
CA PRO A 77 -8.23 -13.73 -20.90
C PRO A 77 -8.95 -12.84 -21.93
N ASP A 78 -8.37 -11.68 -22.24
CA ASP A 78 -8.89 -10.76 -23.27
C ASP A 78 -10.37 -10.32 -23.05
N GLY A 79 -10.78 -10.17 -21.79
CA GLY A 79 -12.12 -9.69 -21.42
C GLY A 79 -12.32 -8.17 -21.56
N LEU A 80 -13.57 -7.76 -21.71
CA LEU A 80 -14.03 -6.38 -21.52
C LEU A 80 -15.29 -6.40 -20.65
N THR A 81 -15.12 -6.08 -19.38
CA THR A 81 -16.18 -6.19 -18.36
C THR A 81 -16.65 -4.81 -17.97
N LEU A 82 -17.94 -4.55 -18.11
CA LEU A 82 -18.62 -3.42 -17.50
C LEU A 82 -19.35 -3.97 -16.28
N LEU A 83 -19.17 -3.34 -15.11
CA LEU A 83 -19.77 -3.80 -13.87
C LEU A 83 -20.29 -2.60 -13.08
N ARG A 84 -21.59 -2.60 -12.79
CA ARG A 84 -22.31 -1.59 -12.02
C ARG A 84 -22.60 -2.11 -10.60
N PHE A 85 -23.08 -1.23 -9.72
CA PHE A 85 -23.46 -1.65 -8.36
C PHE A 85 -24.58 -2.71 -8.35
N GLU A 86 -25.51 -2.63 -9.30
CA GLU A 86 -26.58 -3.61 -9.49
C GLU A 86 -26.09 -5.02 -9.88
N ASP A 87 -24.90 -5.13 -10.47
CA ASP A 87 -24.31 -6.41 -10.85
C ASP A 87 -23.62 -7.13 -9.67
N ILE A 88 -23.38 -6.44 -8.55
CA ILE A 88 -22.61 -6.97 -7.41
C ILE A 88 -23.20 -8.29 -6.89
N PRO A 89 -24.51 -8.41 -6.61
CA PRO A 89 -25.08 -9.66 -6.12
C PRO A 89 -24.86 -10.85 -7.06
N ALA A 90 -24.94 -10.63 -8.37
CA ALA A 90 -24.83 -11.70 -9.36
C ALA A 90 -23.38 -12.04 -9.72
N ARG A 91 -22.49 -11.05 -9.77
CA ARG A 91 -21.13 -11.17 -10.32
C ARG A 91 -20.03 -11.18 -9.25
N ILE A 92 -20.24 -10.51 -8.12
CA ILE A 92 -19.22 -10.29 -7.10
C ILE A 92 -19.45 -11.16 -5.86
N TRP A 93 -20.67 -11.22 -5.34
CA TRP A 93 -20.99 -12.01 -4.15
C TRP A 93 -20.62 -13.50 -4.27
N PRO A 94 -20.77 -14.18 -5.42
CA PRO A 94 -20.35 -15.58 -5.56
C PRO A 94 -18.84 -15.81 -5.50
N LEU A 95 -18.01 -14.76 -5.57
CA LEU A 95 -16.57 -14.89 -5.53
C LEU A 95 -16.10 -15.30 -4.13
N ALA A 96 -15.06 -16.12 -4.06
CA ALA A 96 -14.39 -16.41 -2.80
C ALA A 96 -13.83 -15.12 -2.18
N ALA A 97 -13.94 -14.96 -0.85
CA ALA A 97 -13.50 -13.77 -0.11
C ALA A 97 -12.05 -13.36 -0.46
N ARG A 98 -11.15 -14.34 -0.58
CA ARG A 98 -9.74 -14.14 -0.95
C ARG A 98 -9.49 -13.46 -2.30
N LYS A 99 -10.52 -13.34 -3.16
CA LYS A 99 -10.42 -12.61 -4.44
C LYS A 99 -10.43 -11.10 -4.23
N VAL A 100 -10.95 -10.61 -3.10
CA VAL A 100 -10.96 -9.19 -2.76
C VAL A 100 -9.55 -8.74 -2.36
N ASN A 101 -9.02 -7.74 -3.06
CA ASN A 101 -7.74 -7.15 -2.71
C ASN A 101 -7.80 -6.55 -1.30
N GLY A 102 -6.85 -6.91 -0.45
CA GLY A 102 -6.83 -6.55 0.97
C GLY A 102 -7.29 -7.68 1.91
N ILE A 103 -7.88 -8.76 1.38
CA ILE A 103 -8.14 -9.99 2.14
C ILE A 103 -6.98 -10.97 1.92
N GLY A 104 -5.99 -10.92 2.82
CA GLY A 104 -4.82 -11.81 2.77
C GLY A 104 -5.09 -13.23 3.31
N PRO A 105 -4.09 -14.14 3.28
CA PRO A 105 -4.24 -15.53 3.73
C PRO A 105 -4.76 -15.65 5.17
N LYS A 106 -4.17 -14.91 6.11
CA LYS A 106 -4.60 -14.91 7.52
C LYS A 106 -6.04 -14.44 7.72
N ALA A 107 -6.45 -13.39 6.99
CA ALA A 107 -7.82 -12.90 7.05
C ALA A 107 -8.78 -13.91 6.43
N SER A 108 -8.40 -14.55 5.31
CA SER A 108 -9.18 -15.60 4.65
C SER A 108 -9.38 -16.83 5.55
N GLU A 109 -8.33 -17.28 6.23
CA GLU A 109 -8.40 -18.38 7.20
C GLU A 109 -9.35 -18.05 8.36
N LYS A 110 -9.25 -16.82 8.89
CA LYS A 110 -10.13 -16.37 9.96
C LYS A 110 -11.59 -16.24 9.51
N LEU A 111 -11.85 -15.71 8.32
CA LEU A 111 -13.18 -15.65 7.72
C LEU A 111 -13.76 -17.05 7.52
N ALA A 112 -12.97 -17.99 6.99
CA ALA A 112 -13.38 -19.37 6.82
C ALA A 112 -13.71 -20.07 8.17
N GLY A 113 -12.95 -19.77 9.22
CA GLY A 113 -13.24 -20.23 10.58
C GLY A 113 -14.55 -19.68 11.17
N LEU A 114 -15.08 -18.59 10.61
CA LEU A 114 -16.39 -18.02 10.93
C LEU A 114 -17.49 -18.46 9.95
N GLY A 115 -17.19 -19.37 9.02
CA GLY A 115 -18.12 -19.83 7.98
C GLY A 115 -18.34 -18.82 6.84
N LEU A 116 -17.50 -17.78 6.73
CA LEU A 116 -17.59 -16.75 5.71
C LEU A 116 -16.60 -17.07 4.57
N HIS A 117 -17.09 -17.68 3.50
CA HIS A 117 -16.25 -18.18 2.40
C HIS A 117 -16.29 -17.28 1.16
N THR A 118 -17.42 -16.64 0.92
CA THR A 118 -17.70 -15.80 -0.25
C THR A 118 -17.80 -14.33 0.13
N VAL A 119 -17.73 -13.46 -0.88
CA VAL A 119 -18.00 -12.02 -0.68
C VAL A 119 -19.45 -11.83 -0.22
N GLY A 120 -20.38 -12.64 -0.73
CA GLY A 120 -21.78 -12.63 -0.29
C GLY A 120 -21.95 -12.96 1.19
N ASP A 121 -21.19 -13.93 1.71
CA ASP A 121 -21.23 -14.28 3.13
C ASP A 121 -20.80 -13.10 4.00
N ILE A 122 -19.75 -12.37 3.59
CA ILE A 122 -19.30 -11.16 4.29
C ILE A 122 -20.34 -10.05 4.19
N ALA A 123 -20.98 -9.88 3.03
CA ALA A 123 -22.02 -8.88 2.84
C ALA A 123 -23.27 -9.17 3.71
N ALA A 124 -23.60 -10.44 3.92
CA ALA A 124 -24.72 -10.86 4.75
C ALA A 124 -24.42 -10.87 6.27
N ALA A 125 -23.15 -10.82 6.66
CA ALA A 125 -22.73 -10.83 8.05
C ALA A 125 -23.07 -9.52 8.77
N ASP A 126 -23.39 -9.62 10.06
CA ASP A 126 -23.59 -8.44 10.92
C ASP A 126 -22.29 -7.61 10.98
N PRO A 127 -22.32 -6.30 10.65
CA PRO A 127 -21.17 -5.41 10.80
C PRO A 127 -20.54 -5.45 12.20
N ALA A 128 -21.34 -5.59 13.26
CA ALA A 128 -20.84 -5.66 14.63
C ALA A 128 -20.02 -6.93 14.87
N HIS A 129 -20.45 -8.07 14.31
CA HIS A 129 -19.72 -9.33 14.36
C HIS A 129 -18.38 -9.23 13.61
N LEU A 130 -18.36 -8.61 12.43
CA LEU A 130 -17.12 -8.35 11.70
C LEU A 130 -16.15 -7.46 12.51
N VAL A 131 -16.66 -6.39 13.15
CA VAL A 131 -15.85 -5.51 14.01
C VAL A 131 -15.31 -6.25 15.23
N GLN A 132 -16.11 -7.08 15.89
CA GLN A 132 -15.69 -7.85 17.05
C GLN A 132 -14.52 -8.78 16.72
N HIS A 133 -14.57 -9.45 15.58
CA HIS A 133 -13.52 -10.39 15.19
C HIS A 133 -12.31 -9.72 14.54
N PHE A 134 -12.48 -8.67 13.75
CA PHE A 134 -11.42 -8.10 12.91
C PHE A 134 -10.91 -6.72 13.39
N GLY A 135 -11.52 -6.15 14.42
CA GLY A 135 -11.27 -4.80 14.90
C GLY A 135 -12.08 -3.76 14.13
N ALA A 136 -12.24 -2.57 14.73
CA ALA A 136 -13.14 -1.52 14.23
C ALA A 136 -12.87 -1.13 12.76
N ASN A 137 -11.61 -0.86 12.41
CA ASN A 137 -11.28 -0.39 11.07
C ASN A 137 -11.41 -1.49 10.01
N TYR A 138 -10.83 -2.67 10.27
CA TYR A 138 -10.82 -3.75 9.28
C TYR A 138 -12.19 -4.44 9.15
N GLY A 139 -12.94 -4.57 10.25
CA GLY A 139 -14.30 -5.10 10.22
C GLY A 139 -15.28 -4.22 9.43
N ARG A 140 -15.24 -2.90 9.62
CA ARG A 140 -16.02 -1.95 8.80
C ARG A 140 -15.60 -2.02 7.33
N TRP A 141 -14.29 -2.02 7.08
CA TRP A 141 -13.76 -2.15 5.73
C TRP A 141 -14.24 -3.44 5.03
N LEU A 142 -14.22 -4.60 5.71
CA LEU A 142 -14.72 -5.87 5.17
C LEU A 142 -16.17 -5.77 4.72
N HIS A 143 -17.03 -5.17 5.54
CA HIS A 143 -18.43 -4.98 5.22
C HIS A 143 -18.62 -4.05 4.00
N ASP A 144 -17.89 -2.93 3.96
CA ASP A 144 -17.99 -1.96 2.88
C ASP A 144 -17.50 -2.53 1.55
N VAL A 145 -16.36 -3.22 1.52
CA VAL A 145 -15.84 -3.83 0.28
C VAL A 145 -16.72 -4.96 -0.23
N ALA A 146 -17.41 -5.69 0.66
CA ALA A 146 -18.35 -6.74 0.26
C ALA A 146 -19.60 -6.17 -0.44
N HIS A 147 -19.92 -4.90 -0.18
CA HIS A 147 -20.96 -4.14 -0.85
C HIS A 147 -20.41 -3.27 -2.01
N GLY A 148 -19.16 -3.51 -2.42
CA GLY A 148 -18.50 -2.77 -3.50
C GLY A 148 -18.23 -1.30 -3.20
N ARG A 149 -18.26 -0.88 -1.93
CA ARG A 149 -18.01 0.51 -1.53
C ARG A 149 -16.52 0.75 -1.40
N ASP A 150 -15.99 1.66 -2.21
CA ASP A 150 -14.62 2.13 -2.18
C ASP A 150 -14.57 3.58 -2.64
N GLN A 151 -14.11 4.48 -1.76
CA GLN A 151 -14.01 5.91 -2.03
C GLN A 151 -12.59 6.34 -2.43
N ARG A 152 -11.66 5.39 -2.60
CA ARG A 152 -10.28 5.71 -2.96
C ARG A 152 -10.24 6.22 -4.40
N GLU A 153 -9.70 7.41 -4.58
CA GLU A 153 -9.49 8.02 -5.89
C GLU A 153 -8.35 7.35 -6.68
N VAL A 154 -8.36 7.57 -8.00
CA VAL A 154 -7.24 7.23 -8.87
C VAL A 154 -6.13 8.24 -8.66
N VAL A 155 -5.16 7.86 -7.83
CA VAL A 155 -3.98 8.69 -7.55
C VAL A 155 -3.00 8.59 -8.73
N THR A 156 -2.83 9.68 -9.46
CA THR A 156 -1.92 9.78 -10.63
C THR A 156 -0.50 10.16 -10.24
N HIS A 157 -0.32 10.72 -9.04
CA HIS A 157 0.96 11.13 -8.49
C HIS A 157 0.97 10.88 -6.98
N SER A 158 2.06 10.33 -6.47
CA SER A 158 2.25 10.16 -5.03
C SER A 158 3.70 10.44 -4.68
N GLU A 159 3.93 11.19 -3.61
CA GLU A 159 5.28 11.31 -3.08
C GLU A 159 5.73 9.99 -2.46
N PRO A 160 6.98 9.56 -2.68
CA PRO A 160 7.50 8.39 -2.01
C PRO A 160 7.54 8.65 -0.50
N VAL A 161 6.88 7.79 0.28
CA VAL A 161 7.02 7.79 1.75
C VAL A 161 8.40 7.24 2.15
N SER A 162 9.04 6.49 1.25
CA SER A 162 10.35 5.90 1.45
C SER A 162 11.01 5.45 0.16
N ILE A 163 12.34 5.34 0.19
CA ILE A 163 13.15 4.76 -0.89
C ILE A 163 14.04 3.69 -0.25
N SER A 164 14.20 2.53 -0.89
CA SER A 164 15.00 1.44 -0.34
C SER A 164 15.69 0.62 -1.41
N ARG A 165 16.79 -0.02 -1.02
CA ARG A 165 17.55 -1.00 -1.81
C ARG A 165 17.74 -2.25 -0.98
N GLU A 166 17.58 -3.41 -1.60
CA GLU A 166 17.79 -4.69 -0.93
C GLU A 166 18.32 -5.74 -1.88
N THR A 167 19.14 -6.64 -1.34
CA THR A 167 19.72 -7.78 -2.05
C THR A 167 19.29 -9.06 -1.34
N THR A 168 18.61 -9.95 -2.08
CA THR A 168 18.45 -11.35 -1.66
C THR A 168 19.65 -12.12 -2.17
N PHE A 169 20.30 -12.88 -1.29
CA PHE A 169 21.53 -13.60 -1.62
C PHE A 169 21.24 -14.93 -2.32
N GLU A 170 22.16 -15.38 -3.18
CA GLU A 170 22.09 -16.69 -3.84
C GLU A 170 22.17 -17.85 -2.84
N ARG A 171 23.02 -17.70 -1.82
CA ARG A 171 23.09 -18.56 -0.63
C ARG A 171 22.97 -17.72 0.63
N ASP A 172 22.46 -18.31 1.70
CA ASP A 172 22.40 -17.61 2.98
C ASP A 172 23.82 -17.37 3.53
N LEU A 173 24.07 -16.14 4.01
CA LEU A 173 25.38 -15.64 4.43
C LEU A 173 25.47 -15.55 5.95
N HIS A 174 26.58 -16.01 6.53
CA HIS A 174 26.81 -15.95 7.97
C HIS A 174 27.53 -14.65 8.36
N ALA A 175 27.01 -13.90 9.33
CA ALA A 175 27.51 -12.56 9.69
C ALA A 175 29.03 -12.49 9.98
N VAL A 176 29.58 -13.52 10.65
CA VAL A 176 31.03 -13.60 10.93
C VAL A 176 31.84 -14.16 9.74
N ARG A 177 31.47 -15.32 9.20
CA ARG A 177 32.27 -16.00 8.16
C ARG A 177 32.25 -15.26 6.82
N ASP A 178 31.13 -14.62 6.50
CA ASP A 178 30.91 -13.88 5.25
C ASP A 178 31.00 -12.36 5.47
N ARG A 179 31.67 -11.89 6.54
CA ARG A 179 31.71 -10.47 6.94
C ARG A 179 32.18 -9.54 5.81
N ALA A 180 33.19 -9.95 5.05
CA ALA A 180 33.74 -9.15 3.96
C ALA A 180 32.70 -8.93 2.85
N THR A 181 32.06 -10.01 2.40
CA THR A 181 30.99 -9.98 1.40
C THR A 181 29.80 -9.16 1.87
N LEU A 182 29.32 -9.39 3.09
CA LEU A 182 28.21 -8.63 3.68
C LEU A 182 28.55 -7.14 3.79
N SER A 183 29.77 -6.79 4.20
CA SER A 183 30.19 -5.39 4.31
C SER A 183 30.28 -4.70 2.95
N ALA A 184 30.72 -5.40 1.91
CA ALA A 184 30.76 -4.89 0.55
C ALA A 184 29.34 -4.60 0.03
N ILE A 185 28.46 -5.60 0.08
CA ILE A 185 27.05 -5.45 -0.33
C ILE A 185 26.36 -4.34 0.46
N PHE A 186 26.55 -4.30 1.77
CA PHE A 186 25.96 -3.27 2.61
C PHE A 186 26.39 -1.85 2.20
N THR A 187 27.68 -1.68 1.87
CA THR A 187 28.21 -0.38 1.45
C THR A 187 27.67 0.01 0.07
N GLU A 188 27.63 -0.93 -0.86
CA GLU A 188 27.05 -0.74 -2.20
C GLU A 188 25.59 -0.32 -2.11
N LEU A 189 24.77 -1.03 -1.33
CA LEU A 189 23.38 -0.68 -1.08
C LEU A 189 23.20 0.74 -0.55
N CYS A 190 24.09 1.21 0.35
CA CYS A 190 24.05 2.59 0.85
C CYS A 190 24.42 3.63 -0.22
N VAL A 191 25.40 3.32 -1.08
CA VAL A 191 25.79 4.18 -2.20
C VAL A 191 24.66 4.26 -3.23
N GLU A 192 24.04 3.14 -3.57
CA GLU A 192 22.90 3.11 -4.48
C GLU A 192 21.70 3.90 -3.91
N LEU A 193 21.40 3.72 -2.62
CA LEU A 193 20.32 4.45 -1.96
C LEU A 193 20.57 5.97 -1.96
N ALA A 194 21.82 6.40 -1.72
CA ALA A 194 22.22 7.80 -1.83
C ALA A 194 22.03 8.32 -3.27
N GLY A 195 22.44 7.56 -4.27
CA GLY A 195 22.24 7.89 -5.69
C GLY A 195 20.76 8.00 -6.06
N ASP A 196 19.91 7.11 -5.53
CA ASP A 196 18.47 7.17 -5.72
C ASP A 196 17.84 8.42 -5.09
N LEU A 197 18.25 8.77 -3.87
CA LEU A 197 17.80 9.98 -3.18
C LEU A 197 18.17 11.23 -3.99
N ALA A 198 19.43 11.35 -4.41
CA ALA A 198 19.92 12.47 -5.22
C ALA A 198 19.16 12.58 -6.55
N ARG A 199 19.04 11.48 -7.29
CA ARG A 199 18.32 11.44 -8.58
C ARG A 199 16.85 11.81 -8.45
N LYS A 200 16.20 11.43 -7.34
CA LYS A 200 14.78 11.73 -7.10
C LYS A 200 14.57 13.10 -6.42
N GLY A 201 15.64 13.81 -6.05
CA GLY A 201 15.54 15.12 -5.41
C GLY A 201 15.07 15.08 -3.96
N TYR A 202 15.39 14.03 -3.21
CA TYR A 202 15.03 13.87 -1.80
C TYR A 202 16.25 13.78 -0.88
N ALA A 203 16.08 14.21 0.36
CA ALA A 203 16.92 13.82 1.49
C ALA A 203 16.07 13.11 2.54
N SER A 204 16.71 12.32 3.41
CA SER A 204 16.05 11.46 4.38
C SER A 204 16.50 11.76 5.79
N LYS A 205 15.54 11.82 6.73
CA LYS A 205 15.84 11.94 8.15
C LYS A 205 15.93 10.60 8.85
N THR A 206 15.27 9.55 8.36
CA THR A 206 15.24 8.23 9.00
C THR A 206 15.90 7.18 8.13
N ILE A 207 16.94 6.53 8.64
CA ILE A 207 17.65 5.45 7.97
C ILE A 207 17.36 4.14 8.68
N GLY A 208 16.98 3.10 7.94
CA GLY A 208 16.74 1.78 8.49
C GLY A 208 17.38 0.65 7.71
N ILE A 209 17.42 -0.51 8.35
CA ILE A 209 17.79 -1.78 7.75
C ILE A 209 16.62 -2.75 7.76
N LYS A 210 16.66 -3.69 6.83
CA LYS A 210 15.81 -4.87 6.78
C LYS A 210 16.70 -6.08 6.60
N LEU A 211 16.55 -7.06 7.48
CA LEU A 211 17.20 -8.36 7.38
C LEU A 211 16.12 -9.43 7.22
N ARG A 212 16.40 -10.44 6.41
CA ARG A 212 15.66 -11.70 6.41
C ARG A 212 16.62 -12.83 6.71
N PHE A 213 16.24 -13.75 7.59
CA PHE A 213 17.03 -14.92 7.95
C PHE A 213 16.67 -16.15 7.10
N ASP A 214 17.44 -17.23 7.30
CA ASP A 214 17.24 -18.52 6.64
C ASP A 214 15.88 -19.21 6.94
N ASP A 215 15.20 -18.87 8.04
CA ASP A 215 13.80 -19.28 8.29
C ASP A 215 12.75 -18.30 7.75
N PHE A 216 13.16 -17.38 6.88
CA PHE A 216 12.31 -16.36 6.26
C PHE A 216 11.71 -15.34 7.24
N LYS A 217 12.04 -15.38 8.53
CA LYS A 217 11.70 -14.30 9.47
C LYS A 217 12.48 -13.05 9.12
N SER A 218 11.83 -11.90 9.28
CA SER A 218 12.43 -10.60 8.98
C SER A 218 12.51 -9.73 10.22
N VAL A 219 13.57 -8.92 10.30
CA VAL A 219 13.74 -7.89 11.33
C VAL A 219 14.04 -6.57 10.64
N THR A 220 13.40 -5.50 11.13
CA THR A 220 13.68 -4.12 10.72
C THR A 220 14.12 -3.29 11.92
N ARG A 221 15.07 -2.40 11.71
CA ARG A 221 15.55 -1.43 12.70
C ARG A 221 15.83 -0.11 11.99
N ASP A 222 15.41 0.98 12.58
CA ASP A 222 15.58 2.32 12.04
C ASP A 222 16.17 3.29 13.07
N LEU A 223 16.79 4.35 12.56
CA LEU A 223 17.42 5.43 13.30
C LEU A 223 17.06 6.75 12.63
N THR A 224 16.44 7.64 13.41
CA THR A 224 16.19 9.02 13.00
C THR A 224 17.39 9.90 13.32
N LEU A 225 17.90 10.59 12.30
CA LEU A 225 19.02 11.52 12.35
C LEU A 225 18.55 12.92 12.75
N PRO A 226 19.44 13.75 13.33
CA PRO A 226 19.11 15.13 13.67
C PRO A 226 18.81 16.00 12.44
N SER A 227 19.47 15.74 11.31
CA SER A 227 19.27 16.43 10.04
C SER A 227 18.99 15.45 8.89
N HIS A 228 18.32 15.94 7.84
CA HIS A 228 18.13 15.18 6.61
C HIS A 228 19.48 14.96 5.92
N THR A 229 19.67 13.77 5.34
CA THR A 229 20.88 13.42 4.61
C THR A 229 20.55 12.71 3.29
N MET A 230 21.44 12.89 2.34
CA MET A 230 21.54 12.07 1.12
C MET A 230 22.92 11.42 0.99
N ASP A 231 23.80 11.63 1.97
CA ASP A 231 25.20 11.22 1.89
C ASP A 231 25.36 9.72 2.21
N ALA A 232 25.99 8.99 1.30
CA ALA A 232 26.16 7.55 1.41
C ALA A 232 26.91 7.15 2.70
N ARG A 233 27.91 7.95 3.14
CA ARG A 233 28.69 7.63 4.35
C ARG A 233 27.83 7.78 5.61
N THR A 234 27.03 8.84 5.68
CA THR A 234 26.08 9.09 6.76
C THR A 234 25.01 8.01 6.83
N ILE A 235 24.43 7.64 5.68
CA ILE A 235 23.47 6.53 5.57
C ILE A 235 24.09 5.22 6.05
N ARG A 236 25.30 4.90 5.58
CA ARG A 236 26.03 3.67 5.95
C ARG A 236 26.36 3.60 7.44
N ARG A 237 26.71 4.73 8.05
CA ARG A 237 26.92 4.82 9.51
C ARG A 237 25.61 4.57 10.26
N ALA A 238 24.55 5.28 9.91
CA ALA A 238 23.24 5.18 10.57
C ALA A 238 22.63 3.77 10.47
N ALA A 239 22.68 3.18 9.28
CA ALA A 239 22.26 1.80 9.04
C ALA A 239 23.13 0.81 9.84
N GLY A 240 24.43 1.09 10.01
CA GLY A 240 25.33 0.29 10.83
C GLY A 240 24.93 0.29 12.30
N GLU A 241 24.52 1.43 12.86
CA GLU A 241 23.97 1.51 14.22
C GLU A 241 22.65 0.73 14.36
N CYS A 242 21.85 0.66 13.30
CA CYS A 242 20.67 -0.19 13.27
C CYS A 242 21.05 -1.68 13.29
N LEU A 243 22.09 -2.06 12.55
CA LEU A 243 22.58 -3.44 12.46
C LEU A 243 23.10 -3.98 13.79
N LYS A 244 23.75 -3.13 14.60
CA LYS A 244 24.21 -3.50 15.95
C LYS A 244 23.08 -3.90 16.90
N ARG A 245 21.83 -3.51 16.63
CA ARG A 245 20.64 -3.82 17.43
C ARG A 245 19.87 -5.04 16.94
N VAL A 246 20.48 -5.85 16.07
CA VAL A 246 19.90 -7.09 15.57
C VAL A 246 20.73 -8.28 16.02
N ASP A 247 20.07 -9.34 16.45
CA ASP A 247 20.72 -10.63 16.67
C ASP A 247 21.13 -11.24 15.32
N LEU A 248 22.43 -11.44 15.12
CA LEU A 248 23.04 -11.98 13.90
C LEU A 248 23.54 -13.42 14.08
N SER A 249 22.98 -14.14 15.06
CA SER A 249 23.26 -15.56 15.31
C SER A 249 22.89 -16.46 14.11
N ARG A 250 21.87 -16.07 13.34
CA ARG A 250 21.39 -16.81 12.16
C ARG A 250 21.99 -16.31 10.86
N ARG A 251 21.97 -17.18 9.85
CA ARG A 251 22.37 -16.79 8.50
C ARG A 251 21.35 -15.84 7.89
N LEU A 252 21.85 -14.87 7.15
CA LEU A 252 21.10 -13.85 6.45
C LEU A 252 20.80 -14.33 5.04
N ARG A 253 19.54 -14.23 4.63
CA ARG A 253 19.06 -14.47 3.27
C ARG A 253 18.88 -13.17 2.48
N LEU A 254 18.65 -12.06 3.17
CA LEU A 254 18.49 -10.73 2.57
C LEU A 254 19.05 -9.65 3.48
N LEU A 255 19.68 -8.65 2.86
CA LEU A 255 20.03 -7.37 3.48
C LEU A 255 19.43 -6.22 2.68
N GLY A 256 18.78 -5.28 3.35
CA GLY A 256 18.25 -4.07 2.76
C GLY A 256 18.50 -2.84 3.62
N VAL A 257 18.54 -1.69 2.94
CA VAL A 257 18.64 -0.35 3.52
C VAL A 257 17.49 0.50 3.04
N ARG A 258 16.96 1.33 3.92
CA ARG A 258 15.76 2.13 3.70
C ARG A 258 15.99 3.56 4.17
N ALA A 259 15.54 4.51 3.36
CA ALA A 259 15.39 5.91 3.68
C ALA A 259 13.90 6.23 3.84
N GLY A 260 13.54 6.84 4.97
CA GLY A 260 12.19 7.32 5.29
C GLY A 260 12.23 8.74 5.87
N ALA A 261 11.07 9.29 6.25
CA ALA A 261 10.94 10.71 6.61
C ALA A 261 11.65 11.58 5.56
N LEU A 262 11.17 11.45 4.33
CA LEU A 262 11.77 12.10 3.17
C LEU A 262 11.30 13.56 3.11
N ALA A 263 12.20 14.43 2.69
CA ALA A 263 11.91 15.83 2.37
C ALA A 263 12.51 16.14 0.99
N ARG A 264 11.79 16.92 0.18
CA ARG A 264 12.35 17.39 -1.10
C ARG A 264 13.47 18.36 -0.83
N LEU A 265 14.49 18.33 -1.68
CA LEU A 265 15.62 19.25 -1.56
C LEU A 265 15.22 20.70 -1.77
N SER A 266 14.23 20.96 -2.64
CA SER A 266 13.64 22.28 -2.83
C SER A 266 13.17 22.89 -1.51
N ASP A 267 12.57 22.07 -0.65
CA ASP A 267 11.91 22.53 0.56
C ASP A 267 12.93 22.77 1.68
N LEU A 268 14.03 22.00 1.68
CA LEU A 268 15.14 22.15 2.60
C LEU A 268 16.06 23.34 2.26
N LEU A 269 16.08 23.73 0.98
CA LEU A 269 16.92 24.83 0.46
C LEU A 269 16.15 26.15 0.30
N ALA A 270 14.83 26.13 0.45
CA ALA A 270 14.03 27.34 0.46
C ALA A 270 14.57 28.26 1.57
N PRO A 271 14.83 29.54 1.29
CA PRO A 271 15.16 30.48 2.35
C PRO A 271 14.05 30.41 3.38
N ALA A 272 14.40 30.32 4.66
CA ALA A 272 13.42 30.45 5.73
C ALA A 272 12.60 31.70 5.40
N ALA A 273 11.31 31.51 5.11
CA ALA A 273 10.41 32.65 4.98
C ALA A 273 10.65 33.51 6.23
N PRO A 274 10.79 34.85 6.11
CA PRO A 274 10.86 35.70 7.29
C PRO A 274 9.68 35.29 8.16
N ALA A 275 9.96 34.97 9.43
CA ALA A 275 8.94 34.51 10.37
C ALA A 275 7.76 35.46 10.26
N ALA A 276 6.68 34.98 9.62
CA ALA A 276 5.46 35.74 9.54
C ALA A 276 5.03 35.96 10.98
N GLU A 277 4.87 37.23 11.34
CA GLU A 277 4.33 37.64 12.63
C GLU A 277 3.14 36.76 12.98
N ALA A 278 3.15 36.26 14.21
CA ALA A 278 2.11 35.38 14.73
C ALA A 278 0.73 35.96 14.41
N PRO A 279 -0.15 35.23 13.70
CA PRO A 279 -1.55 35.61 13.65
C PRO A 279 -2.09 35.55 15.07
N ALA A 280 -2.74 36.64 15.47
CA ALA A 280 -3.45 36.76 16.72
C ALA A 280 -4.38 35.57 16.96
N GLN A 281 -4.46 35.20 18.25
CA GLN A 281 -5.28 34.13 18.82
C GLN A 281 -6.66 34.05 18.16
N ALA A 282 -6.93 32.93 17.48
CA ALA A 282 -8.26 32.48 17.15
C ALA A 282 -8.56 31.25 18.00
N GLU A 283 -9.68 31.30 18.71
CA GLU A 283 -10.15 30.36 19.73
C GLU A 283 -10.11 28.89 19.27
N GLU A 284 -9.58 28.03 20.15
CA GLU A 284 -9.68 26.56 20.07
C GLU A 284 -11.13 26.10 20.29
N PRO A 285 -11.70 25.26 19.41
CA PRO A 285 -12.73 24.31 19.82
C PRO A 285 -12.08 23.04 20.37
N ALA A 286 -12.59 22.63 21.53
CA ALA A 286 -12.10 21.60 22.45
C ALA A 286 -11.73 20.24 21.82
N ALA A 287 -10.66 19.67 22.37
CA ALA A 287 -10.13 18.34 22.14
C ALA A 287 -11.09 17.23 22.59
N LEU A 288 -11.21 16.18 21.77
CA LEU A 288 -11.61 14.85 22.22
C LEU A 288 -10.92 13.78 21.37
N TYR A 289 -9.71 13.35 21.77
CA TYR A 289 -9.19 11.99 21.54
C TYR A 289 -8.02 11.74 22.51
N GLU A 290 -8.35 11.38 23.75
CA GLU A 290 -7.41 10.65 24.62
C GLU A 290 -7.68 9.14 24.46
N LEU A 291 -6.68 8.40 23.99
CA LEU A 291 -6.61 6.95 24.05
C LEU A 291 -5.79 6.55 25.29
N PRO A 292 -6.39 5.98 26.35
CA PRO A 292 -5.60 5.39 27.42
C PRO A 292 -5.19 3.97 27.03
N LEU A 293 -3.94 3.84 26.57
CA LEU A 293 -3.23 2.56 26.51
C LEU A 293 -2.34 2.47 27.78
N PHE A 294 -2.74 1.61 28.72
CA PHE A 294 -2.08 1.24 29.99
C PHE A 294 -2.18 2.21 31.18
N ALA A 295 -3.15 1.94 32.07
CA ALA A 295 -2.98 2.16 33.51
C ALA A 295 -3.57 0.98 34.28
N ALA A 296 -2.76 0.47 35.22
CA ALA A 296 -2.96 -0.76 35.96
C ALA A 296 -4.02 -0.65 37.07
N ALA A 297 -4.44 -1.82 37.54
CA ALA A 297 -5.27 -2.01 38.72
C ALA A 297 -4.63 -1.44 40.00
N ALA A 298 -5.45 -0.74 40.79
CA ALA A 298 -5.37 -0.59 42.24
C ALA A 298 -6.82 -0.25 42.66
N GLY A 299 -7.54 -1.12 43.36
CA GLY A 299 -7.38 -1.31 44.80
C GLY A 299 -8.57 -0.61 45.47
N ASP A 300 -9.63 -1.38 45.74
CA ASP A 300 -10.83 -0.94 46.46
C ASP A 300 -10.62 -1.15 47.97
N PRO A 301 -10.89 -0.12 48.80
CA PRO A 301 -11.34 -0.35 50.15
C PRO A 301 -12.62 0.46 50.43
N GLY A 302 -13.76 -0.21 50.48
CA GLY A 302 -15.04 0.37 50.91
C GLY A 302 -16.18 -0.63 50.92
#